data_AF-A0A0D8JVQ2-F1
#
_entry.id   AF-A0A0D8JVQ2-F1
#
_cell.length_a   1.000
_cell.length_b   1.000
_cell.length_c   1.000
_cell.angle_alpha   90.00
_cell.angle_beta   90.00
_cell.angle_gamma   90.00
#
_symmetry.space_group_name_H-M   'P 1'
#
loop_
_entity.id
_entity.type
_entity.pdbx_description
1 polymer ?
#
loop_
_entity_poly.entity_id
_entity_poly.type
_entity_poly.pdbx_seq_one_letter_code
_entity_poly.pdbx_strand_id
1 'polypeptide(L)'
;MLVERQLLRENITFSVAKEKDVNILHQLSYRSRRDEFFKFINERRSLAAKLAAHHLGVPPKACHAVEIDNWMSGSFNLCVLVTIKGFKPVIIRFPLPYRVGEGPFPGNSDEKVKCEAGAYAWLQQECPLVPIPKLYGFALSTGQCFTDVEQLPLLPRLFHRLRRWYLSFVGLPVPTRFVQHKHRLSKELHPYLIIEYMEEGEMLSVSMQDQYDRKELRKNLFRDLSKIMLSLSRVPLPKIGSFVIDDSGFLRLTNRPLTFMLQDLENENIPVDMPRDRTFASVDSYVNSLLVCHDNRLTYQPNGISSGGDCVSQMTALALMRTIRPEYFDSRLNHGPFFFSLTDIHASNILVDENWNIKSIIDLEWAAALPVEFIGTPLWLTQESIDCINAEKYDQIRQEFMGIFIEEEKHCPADHAIQRASTMQKSWEQGIFWYVAGLESPTGLHSIFYKRLQPLYDKRHAQNTDFLLMACEYWRRNAMDFIRSRMKDKKAYDERLREAFEEH
;
A
#
# COMPACT_ATOMS: atom_id res chain seq x y z
N MET A 1 16.83 9.93 35.35
CA MET A 1 17.09 9.78 33.90
C MET A 1 15.75 9.53 33.22
N LEU A 2 15.44 10.21 32.13
CA LEU A 2 14.24 9.91 31.35
C LEU A 2 14.39 8.49 30.81
N VAL A 3 13.45 7.58 31.12
CA VAL A 3 13.52 6.21 30.61
C VAL A 3 13.12 6.25 29.14
N GLU A 4 14.06 5.87 28.28
CA GLU A 4 13.84 5.71 26.85
C GLU A 4 13.61 4.24 26.51
N ARG A 5 12.68 4.00 25.60
CA ARG A 5 12.46 2.70 24.98
C ARG A 5 12.78 2.79 23.50
N GLN A 6 13.21 1.67 22.91
CA GLN A 6 13.63 1.64 21.52
C GLN A 6 12.55 0.99 20.65
N LEU A 7 12.01 1.76 19.71
CA LEU A 7 11.17 1.27 18.61
C LEU A 7 12.07 0.78 17.46
N LEU A 8 11.47 0.37 16.34
CA LEU A 8 12.24 -0.11 15.17
C LEU A 8 13.18 0.95 14.58
N ARG A 9 12.77 2.23 14.59
CA ARG A 9 13.45 3.32 13.88
C ARG A 9 13.96 4.43 14.78
N GLU A 10 13.47 4.51 16.02
CA GLU A 10 13.74 5.63 16.91
C GLU A 10 13.69 5.19 18.37
N ASN A 11 14.33 5.97 19.24
CA ASN A 11 14.07 5.91 20.67
C ASN A 11 12.90 6.83 21.01
N ILE A 12 12.11 6.44 21.99
CA ILE A 12 10.94 7.17 22.42
C ILE A 12 10.91 7.27 23.95
N THR A 13 10.51 8.42 24.46
CA THR A 13 10.27 8.64 25.89
C THR A 13 8.79 8.42 26.21
N PHE A 14 8.48 8.18 27.49
CA PHE A 14 7.08 8.02 27.93
C PHE A 14 6.22 9.24 27.57
N SER A 15 6.73 10.47 27.75
CA SER A 15 5.99 11.69 27.44
C SER A 15 5.62 11.81 25.97
N VAL A 16 6.54 11.45 25.06
CA VAL A 16 6.25 11.43 23.62
C VAL A 16 5.33 10.28 23.24
N ALA A 17 5.55 9.09 23.81
CA ALA A 17 4.74 7.90 23.54
C ALA A 17 3.26 8.09 23.88
N LYS A 18 2.98 8.83 24.97
CA LYS A 18 1.60 9.10 25.42
C LYS A 18 0.80 9.97 24.45
N GLU A 19 1.47 10.85 23.72
CA GLU A 19 0.86 11.80 22.78
C GLU A 19 0.74 11.25 21.35
N LYS A 20 1.28 10.05 21.07
CA LYS A 20 1.17 9.45 19.73
C LYS A 20 -0.18 8.74 19.53
N ASP A 21 -0.79 8.97 18.38
CA ASP A 21 -2.04 8.33 17.95
C ASP A 21 -1.89 6.88 17.46
N VAL A 22 -0.67 6.35 17.52
CA VAL A 22 -0.33 4.96 17.17
C VAL A 22 -0.09 4.13 18.43
N ASN A 23 -0.34 2.83 18.36
CA ASN A 23 -0.25 1.92 19.50
C ASN A 23 1.21 1.58 19.86
N ILE A 24 1.84 2.43 20.66
CA ILE A 24 3.24 2.26 21.07
C ILE A 24 3.50 0.93 21.79
N LEU A 25 2.57 0.45 22.61
CA LEU A 25 2.72 -0.87 23.26
C LEU A 25 2.89 -1.99 22.24
N HIS A 26 2.11 -1.96 21.15
CA HIS A 26 2.25 -2.92 20.07
C HIS A 26 3.58 -2.74 19.32
N GLN A 27 3.98 -1.50 19.03
CA GLN A 27 5.24 -1.21 18.34
C GLN A 27 6.50 -1.61 19.12
N LEU A 28 6.46 -1.53 20.46
CA LEU A 28 7.56 -1.99 21.32
C LEU A 28 7.84 -3.49 21.14
N SER A 29 6.82 -4.28 20.78
CA SER A 29 6.97 -5.72 20.52
C SER A 29 7.68 -6.04 19.19
N TYR A 30 7.78 -5.09 18.26
CA TYR A 30 8.32 -5.35 16.94
C TYR A 30 9.81 -5.68 16.95
N ARG A 31 10.58 -5.12 17.88
CA ARG A 31 12.03 -5.33 17.90
C ARG A 31 12.38 -6.80 18.18
N SER A 32 11.81 -7.38 19.22
CA SER A 32 12.05 -8.79 19.54
C SER A 32 11.58 -9.72 18.42
N ARG A 33 10.40 -9.44 17.83
CA ARG A 33 9.87 -10.21 16.70
C ARG A 33 10.72 -10.06 15.43
N ARG A 34 11.26 -8.87 15.17
CA ARG A 34 12.21 -8.63 14.08
C ARG A 34 13.46 -9.46 14.28
N ASP A 35 14.07 -9.39 15.46
CA ASP A 35 15.33 -10.07 15.74
C ASP A 35 15.16 -11.60 15.65
N GLU A 36 14.02 -12.13 16.12
CA GLU A 36 13.62 -13.53 15.95
C GLU A 36 13.49 -13.92 14.46
N PHE A 37 12.77 -13.11 13.68
CA PHE A 37 12.57 -13.37 12.25
C PHE A 37 13.86 -13.28 11.44
N PHE A 38 14.69 -12.26 11.72
CA PHE A 38 15.98 -12.09 11.04
C PHE A 38 16.92 -13.25 11.36
N LYS A 39 16.96 -13.69 12.63
CA LYS A 39 17.70 -14.89 13.04
C LYS A 39 17.19 -16.13 12.30
N PHE A 40 15.87 -16.33 12.22
CA PHE A 40 15.26 -17.45 11.51
C PHE A 40 15.68 -17.51 10.04
N ILE A 41 15.67 -16.37 9.34
CA ILE A 41 16.10 -16.28 7.93
C ILE A 41 17.60 -16.47 7.81
N ASN A 42 18.40 -15.97 8.76
CA ASN A 42 19.87 -16.05 8.69
C ASN A 42 20.35 -17.51 8.87
N GLU A 43 19.75 -18.25 9.80
CA GLU A 43 19.97 -19.68 9.98
C GLU A 43 19.64 -20.49 8.71
N ARG A 44 18.72 -19.99 7.88
CA ARG A 44 18.27 -20.60 6.62
C ARG A 44 18.79 -19.86 5.38
N ARG A 45 19.84 -19.04 5.52
CA ARG A 45 20.39 -18.26 4.40
C ARG A 45 20.84 -19.12 3.22
N SER A 46 21.44 -20.29 3.50
CA SER A 46 21.85 -21.23 2.46
C SER A 46 20.65 -21.83 1.70
N LEU A 47 19.51 -21.97 2.38
CA LEU A 47 18.25 -22.41 1.77
C LEU A 47 17.68 -21.33 0.85
N ALA A 48 17.71 -20.08 1.28
CA ALA A 48 17.29 -18.94 0.46
C ALA A 48 18.08 -18.89 -0.86
N ALA A 49 19.41 -19.05 -0.81
CA ALA A 49 20.26 -19.12 -2.00
C ALA A 49 19.89 -20.31 -2.93
N LYS A 50 19.61 -21.50 -2.37
CA LYS A 50 19.15 -22.67 -3.14
C LYS A 50 17.80 -22.42 -3.82
N LEU A 51 16.89 -21.71 -3.17
CA LEU A 51 15.59 -21.38 -3.73
C LEU A 51 15.70 -20.34 -4.84
N ALA A 52 16.54 -19.32 -4.69
CA ALA A 52 16.90 -18.43 -5.80
C ALA A 52 17.46 -19.22 -6.99
N ALA A 53 18.40 -20.13 -6.73
CA ALA A 53 18.97 -20.97 -7.79
C ALA A 53 17.91 -21.81 -8.52
N HIS A 54 16.96 -22.39 -7.76
CA HIS A 54 15.85 -23.17 -8.31
C HIS A 54 14.96 -22.33 -9.24
N HIS A 55 14.57 -21.13 -8.80
CA HIS A 55 13.71 -20.23 -9.59
C HIS A 55 14.43 -19.63 -10.80
N LEU A 56 15.75 -19.49 -10.75
CA LEU A 56 16.57 -18.98 -11.86
C LEU A 56 17.08 -20.08 -12.80
N GLY A 57 16.84 -21.35 -12.49
CA GLY A 57 17.35 -22.48 -13.28
C GLY A 57 18.89 -22.58 -13.30
N VAL A 58 19.58 -22.05 -12.29
CA VAL A 58 21.05 -22.07 -12.19
C VAL A 58 21.54 -23.07 -11.13
N PRO A 59 22.79 -23.55 -11.20
CA PRO A 59 23.33 -24.44 -10.19
C PRO A 59 23.36 -23.78 -8.79
N PRO A 60 22.96 -24.46 -7.71
CA PRO A 60 22.95 -23.89 -6.36
C PRO A 60 24.30 -23.35 -5.89
N LYS A 61 25.42 -23.91 -6.37
CA LYS A 61 26.77 -23.45 -6.07
C LYS A 61 27.10 -22.07 -6.65
N ALA A 62 26.32 -21.60 -7.63
CA ALA A 62 26.51 -20.31 -8.27
C ALA A 62 25.82 -19.17 -7.51
N CYS A 63 24.91 -19.47 -6.57
CA CYS A 63 24.15 -18.48 -5.81
C CYS A 63 24.71 -18.32 -4.40
N HIS A 64 24.90 -17.08 -3.96
CA HIS A 64 25.33 -16.73 -2.62
C HIS A 64 24.44 -15.64 -2.04
N ALA A 65 23.72 -15.96 -0.96
CA ALA A 65 22.94 -14.97 -0.21
C ALA A 65 23.87 -14.18 0.72
N VAL A 66 23.86 -12.86 0.62
CA VAL A 66 24.78 -11.97 1.35
C VAL A 66 24.53 -12.03 2.86
N GLU A 67 25.52 -11.59 3.63
CA GLU A 67 25.44 -11.55 5.10
C GLU A 67 24.39 -10.56 5.60
N ILE A 68 23.91 -10.78 6.82
CA ILE A 68 22.82 -10.02 7.45
C ILE A 68 23.06 -8.50 7.46
N ASP A 69 24.31 -8.07 7.59
CA ASP A 69 24.70 -6.65 7.61
C ASP A 69 24.43 -5.93 6.28
N ASN A 70 24.25 -6.70 5.19
CA ASN A 70 23.96 -6.18 3.85
C ASN A 70 22.51 -6.42 3.44
N TRP A 71 21.64 -6.82 4.37
CA TRP A 71 20.22 -6.97 4.09
C TRP A 71 19.51 -5.62 4.07
N MET A 72 18.51 -5.51 3.21
CA MET A 72 17.64 -4.34 3.15
C MET A 72 16.34 -4.66 3.87
N SER A 73 15.79 -3.71 4.62
CA SER A 73 14.50 -3.89 5.29
C SER A 73 13.63 -2.66 5.09
N GLY A 74 12.42 -2.88 4.57
CA GLY A 74 11.37 -1.88 4.50
C GLY A 74 10.44 -1.93 5.70
N SER A 75 9.28 -1.26 5.58
CA SER A 75 8.23 -1.26 6.61
C SER A 75 7.51 -2.61 6.76
N PHE A 76 7.40 -3.37 5.66
CA PHE A 76 6.64 -4.62 5.59
C PHE A 76 7.44 -5.81 5.06
N ASN A 77 8.68 -5.59 4.61
CA ASN A 77 9.45 -6.63 3.94
C ASN A 77 10.91 -6.65 4.38
N LEU A 78 11.46 -7.86 4.48
CA LEU A 78 12.88 -8.13 4.52
C LEU A 78 13.35 -8.53 3.12
N CYS A 79 14.42 -7.90 2.65
CA CYS A 79 15.01 -8.12 1.34
C CYS A 79 16.43 -8.67 1.50
N VAL A 80 16.60 -9.95 1.14
CA VAL A 80 17.90 -10.65 1.17
C VAL A 80 18.50 -10.62 -0.23
N LEU A 81 19.62 -9.93 -0.40
CA LEU A 81 20.34 -9.91 -1.68
C LEU A 81 21.03 -11.25 -1.92
N VAL A 82 20.88 -11.78 -3.14
CA VAL A 82 21.54 -13.00 -3.60
C VAL A 82 22.35 -12.66 -4.84
N THR A 83 23.67 -12.80 -4.72
CA THR A 83 24.60 -12.67 -5.84
C THR A 83 24.67 -13.99 -6.58
N ILE A 84 24.71 -13.93 -7.91
CA ILE A 84 24.77 -15.11 -8.77
C ILE A 84 25.94 -14.97 -9.73
N LYS A 85 26.81 -15.98 -9.79
CA LYS A 85 27.93 -15.99 -10.72
C LYS A 85 27.43 -16.05 -12.17
N GLY A 86 27.70 -15.01 -12.95
CA GLY A 86 27.33 -14.93 -14.37
C GLY A 86 25.85 -14.60 -14.62
N PHE A 87 25.14 -14.08 -13.62
CA PHE A 87 23.76 -13.60 -13.74
C PHE A 87 23.59 -12.32 -12.92
N LYS A 88 22.57 -11.51 -13.20
CA LYS A 88 22.29 -10.32 -12.41
C LYS A 88 21.94 -10.69 -10.96
N PRO A 89 22.31 -9.89 -9.96
CA PRO A 89 21.85 -10.10 -8.59
C PRO A 89 20.32 -10.05 -8.49
N VAL A 90 19.76 -10.77 -7.52
CA VAL A 90 18.33 -10.77 -7.22
C VAL A 90 18.08 -10.53 -5.74
N ILE A 91 16.92 -10.00 -5.41
CA ILE A 91 16.42 -9.88 -4.04
C ILE A 91 15.42 -11.01 -3.80
N ILE A 92 15.58 -11.71 -2.67
CA ILE A 92 14.49 -12.50 -2.09
C ILE A 92 13.77 -11.61 -1.08
N ARG A 93 12.50 -11.32 -1.36
CA ARG A 93 11.65 -10.42 -0.58
C ARG A 93 10.68 -11.26 0.26
N PHE A 94 10.76 -11.13 1.58
CA PHE A 94 9.90 -11.80 2.55
C PHE A 94 8.98 -10.78 3.22
N PRO A 95 7.64 -10.99 3.25
CA PRO A 95 6.77 -10.26 4.15
C PRO A 95 7.22 -10.43 5.60
N LEU A 96 7.17 -9.37 6.38
CA LEU A 96 7.46 -9.36 7.81
C LEU A 96 6.19 -9.79 8.57
N PRO A 97 6.13 -11.00 9.16
CA PRO A 97 4.90 -11.52 9.77
C PRO A 97 4.34 -10.62 10.88
N TYR A 98 5.23 -9.94 11.60
CA TYR A 98 4.91 -9.01 12.68
C TYR A 98 4.49 -7.61 12.22
N ARG A 99 4.48 -7.34 10.90
CA ARG A 99 4.03 -6.07 10.31
C ARG A 99 2.80 -6.25 9.41
N VAL A 100 2.57 -7.46 8.91
CA VAL A 100 1.41 -7.76 8.06
C VAL A 100 0.24 -8.35 8.85
N GLY A 101 0.34 -8.45 10.18
CA GLY A 101 -0.73 -9.04 11.01
C GLY A 101 -0.89 -10.55 10.86
N GLU A 102 0.17 -11.31 10.51
CA GLU A 102 0.09 -12.76 10.29
C GLU A 102 -0.38 -13.53 11.52
N GLY A 103 0.01 -13.08 12.73
CA GLY A 103 -0.39 -13.73 13.98
C GLY A 103 -1.90 -13.62 14.23
N PRO A 104 -2.47 -12.41 14.32
CA PRO A 104 -3.91 -12.23 14.49
C PRO A 104 -4.76 -12.66 13.30
N PHE A 105 -4.25 -12.50 12.07
CA PHE A 105 -4.96 -12.81 10.82
C PHE A 105 -4.11 -13.72 9.91
N PRO A 106 -4.05 -15.03 10.19
CA PRO A 106 -3.27 -15.97 9.39
C PRO A 106 -3.62 -15.94 7.91
N GLY A 107 -2.60 -15.99 7.05
CA GLY A 107 -2.70 -15.91 5.59
C GLY A 107 -2.45 -14.52 5.00
N ASN A 108 -2.20 -13.49 5.83
CA ASN A 108 -1.90 -12.14 5.33
C ASN A 108 -0.60 -12.07 4.54
N SER A 109 0.41 -12.84 4.94
CA SER A 109 1.68 -12.95 4.21
C SER A 109 1.48 -13.53 2.81
N ASP A 110 0.64 -14.57 2.70
CA ASP A 110 0.31 -15.20 1.41
C ASP A 110 -0.56 -14.28 0.54
N GLU A 111 -1.57 -13.61 1.14
CA GLU A 111 -2.42 -12.64 0.46
C GLU A 111 -1.57 -11.52 -0.18
N LYS A 112 -0.64 -10.96 0.61
CA LYS A 112 0.27 -9.92 0.17
C LYS A 112 1.17 -10.39 -0.98
N VAL A 113 1.80 -11.57 -0.86
CA VAL A 113 2.64 -12.12 -1.94
C VAL A 113 1.83 -12.36 -3.22
N LYS A 114 0.61 -12.89 -3.10
CA LYS A 114 -0.29 -13.11 -4.25
C LYS A 114 -0.67 -11.79 -4.93
N CYS A 115 -0.96 -10.75 -4.16
CA CYS A 115 -1.33 -9.43 -4.69
C CYS A 115 -0.15 -8.76 -5.40
N GLU A 116 1.04 -8.76 -4.78
CA GLU A 116 2.25 -8.21 -5.39
C GLU A 116 2.61 -8.96 -6.69
N ALA A 117 2.56 -10.30 -6.68
CA ALA A 117 2.79 -11.10 -7.89
C ALA A 117 1.72 -10.86 -8.97
N GLY A 118 0.46 -10.65 -8.58
CA GLY A 118 -0.62 -10.27 -9.46
C GLY A 118 -0.40 -8.90 -10.11
N ALA A 119 0.07 -7.92 -9.34
CA ALA A 119 0.45 -6.60 -9.84
C ALA A 119 1.57 -6.69 -10.89
N TYR A 120 2.64 -7.44 -10.60
CA TYR A 120 3.70 -7.74 -11.58
C TYR A 120 3.14 -8.36 -12.86
N ALA A 121 2.29 -9.38 -12.72
CA ALA A 121 1.72 -10.07 -13.88
C ALA A 121 0.81 -9.18 -14.73
N TRP A 122 0.01 -8.30 -14.11
CA TRP A 122 -0.83 -7.33 -14.81
C TRP A 122 0.00 -6.30 -15.55
N LEU A 123 0.95 -5.64 -14.87
CA LEU A 123 1.79 -4.60 -15.47
C LEU A 123 2.61 -5.12 -16.63
N GLN A 124 3.19 -6.32 -16.51
CA GLN A 124 3.95 -6.95 -17.58
C GLN A 124 3.11 -7.37 -18.80
N GLN A 125 1.79 -7.47 -18.66
CA GLN A 125 0.86 -7.83 -19.74
C GLN A 125 0.25 -6.58 -20.38
N GLU A 126 -0.25 -5.65 -19.57
CA GLU A 126 -1.08 -4.52 -20.05
C GLU A 126 -0.38 -3.16 -20.03
N CYS A 127 0.68 -3.02 -19.23
CA CYS A 127 1.42 -1.76 -19.04
C CYS A 127 2.95 -1.95 -19.17
N PRO A 128 3.46 -2.56 -20.27
CA PRO A 128 4.87 -2.93 -20.40
C PRO A 128 5.84 -1.73 -20.44
N LEU A 129 5.32 -0.51 -20.62
CA LEU A 129 6.10 0.73 -20.59
C LEU A 129 6.36 1.23 -19.16
N VAL A 130 5.61 0.74 -18.16
CA VAL A 130 5.86 1.10 -16.76
C VAL A 130 7.13 0.39 -16.31
N PRO A 131 8.19 1.13 -15.96
CA PRO A 131 9.48 0.52 -15.63
C PRO A 131 9.37 -0.13 -14.26
N ILE A 132 9.41 -1.45 -14.20
CA ILE A 132 9.39 -2.23 -12.95
C ILE A 132 10.47 -3.31 -13.00
N PRO A 133 11.00 -3.76 -11.84
CA PRO A 133 11.93 -4.88 -11.81
C PRO A 133 11.31 -6.17 -12.37
N LYS A 134 12.13 -7.11 -12.84
CA LYS A 134 11.60 -8.43 -13.21
C LYS A 134 11.29 -9.26 -11.98
N LEU A 135 10.08 -9.81 -11.92
CA LEU A 135 9.72 -10.89 -11.01
C LEU A 135 10.10 -12.24 -11.63
N TYR A 136 11.00 -12.99 -10.99
CA TYR A 136 11.44 -14.32 -11.45
C TYR A 136 10.58 -15.46 -10.89
N GLY A 137 9.95 -15.25 -9.73
CA GLY A 137 9.09 -16.24 -9.12
C GLY A 137 8.70 -15.87 -7.70
N PHE A 138 7.80 -16.64 -7.12
CA PHE A 138 7.35 -16.48 -5.74
C PHE A 138 6.92 -17.83 -5.16
N ALA A 139 6.78 -17.88 -3.84
CA ALA A 139 6.26 -19.05 -3.14
C ALA A 139 5.35 -18.65 -1.97
N LEU A 140 4.44 -19.56 -1.65
CA LEU A 140 3.44 -19.42 -0.61
C LEU A 140 3.73 -20.36 0.56
N SER A 141 3.13 -20.09 1.71
CA SER A 141 3.26 -20.90 2.93
C SER A 141 2.83 -22.36 2.72
N THR A 142 1.93 -22.60 1.76
CA THR A 142 1.45 -23.94 1.38
C THR A 142 2.53 -24.81 0.70
N GLY A 143 3.65 -24.22 0.31
CA GLY A 143 4.71 -24.85 -0.49
C GLY A 143 4.46 -24.81 -2.00
N GLN A 144 3.39 -24.15 -2.45
CA GLN A 144 3.20 -23.83 -3.86
C GLN A 144 4.24 -22.80 -4.29
N CYS A 145 4.91 -23.08 -5.41
CA CYS A 145 5.88 -22.18 -6.02
C CYS A 145 5.41 -21.82 -7.43
N PHE A 146 5.76 -20.62 -7.85
CA PHE A 146 5.49 -20.12 -9.19
C PHE A 146 6.79 -19.54 -9.74
N THR A 147 7.19 -19.99 -10.93
CA THR A 147 8.44 -19.54 -11.57
C THR A 147 8.12 -18.99 -12.94
N ASP A 148 8.81 -17.93 -13.33
CA ASP A 148 8.72 -17.37 -14.68
C ASP A 148 9.12 -18.43 -15.72
N VAL A 149 8.30 -18.55 -16.78
CA VAL A 149 8.47 -19.53 -17.85
C VAL A 149 9.85 -19.47 -18.52
N GLU A 150 10.50 -18.30 -18.55
CA GLU A 150 11.84 -18.13 -19.15
C GLU A 150 12.96 -18.73 -18.29
N GLN A 151 12.69 -19.07 -17.04
CA GLN A 151 13.65 -19.75 -16.16
C GLN A 151 13.45 -21.27 -16.12
N LEU A 152 12.38 -21.80 -16.71
CA LEU A 152 12.10 -23.24 -16.72
C LEU A 152 12.93 -23.99 -17.78
N PRO A 153 13.14 -25.32 -17.61
CA PRO A 153 13.73 -26.15 -18.65
C PRO A 153 12.96 -26.09 -19.98
N LEU A 154 13.62 -26.46 -21.09
CA LEU A 154 13.09 -26.31 -22.44
C LEU A 154 11.72 -26.97 -22.66
N LEU A 155 11.51 -28.17 -22.11
CA LEU A 155 10.27 -28.93 -22.32
C LEU A 155 9.05 -28.28 -21.64
N PRO A 156 9.05 -27.98 -20.32
CA PRO A 156 7.98 -27.20 -19.69
C PRO A 156 7.75 -25.84 -20.33
N ARG A 157 8.84 -25.16 -20.73
CA ARG A 157 8.78 -23.85 -21.40
C ARG A 157 8.01 -23.94 -22.73
N LEU A 158 8.34 -24.91 -23.58
CA LEU A 158 7.67 -25.12 -24.86
C LEU A 158 6.20 -25.52 -24.65
N PHE A 159 5.93 -26.43 -23.71
CA PHE A 159 4.56 -26.83 -23.38
C PHE A 159 3.71 -25.65 -22.91
N HIS A 160 4.25 -24.79 -22.04
CA HIS A 160 3.52 -23.60 -21.56
C HIS A 160 3.27 -22.59 -22.69
N ARG A 161 4.26 -22.36 -23.56
CA ARG A 161 4.10 -21.49 -24.74
C ARG A 161 3.03 -22.04 -25.69
N LEU A 162 3.03 -23.33 -25.98
CA LEU A 162 2.01 -23.99 -26.80
C LEU A 162 0.62 -23.90 -26.15
N ARG A 163 0.52 -24.14 -24.84
CA ARG A 163 -0.73 -23.98 -24.08
C ARG A 163 -1.28 -22.57 -24.18
N ARG A 164 -0.44 -21.55 -23.97
CA ARG A 164 -0.84 -20.14 -24.07
C ARG A 164 -1.28 -19.78 -25.49
N TRP A 165 -0.54 -20.23 -26.50
CA TRP A 165 -0.88 -20.02 -27.91
C TRP A 165 -2.21 -20.68 -28.27
N TYR A 166 -2.43 -21.94 -27.88
CA TYR A 166 -3.67 -22.65 -28.12
C TYR A 166 -4.87 -21.97 -27.44
N LEU A 167 -4.75 -21.64 -26.14
CA LEU A 167 -5.83 -20.96 -25.39
C LEU A 167 -6.17 -19.60 -25.99
N SER A 168 -5.16 -18.83 -26.39
CA SER A 168 -5.35 -17.56 -27.11
C SER A 168 -6.07 -17.78 -28.44
N PHE A 169 -5.65 -18.78 -29.22
CA PHE A 169 -6.26 -19.12 -30.51
C PHE A 169 -7.74 -19.51 -30.39
N VAL A 170 -8.13 -20.23 -29.33
CA VAL A 170 -9.53 -20.61 -29.09
C VAL A 170 -10.34 -19.56 -28.31
N GLY A 171 -9.76 -18.40 -28.00
CA GLY A 171 -10.45 -17.31 -27.28
C GLY A 171 -10.74 -17.61 -25.80
N LEU A 172 -10.00 -18.56 -25.19
CA LEU A 172 -10.11 -18.89 -23.77
C LEU A 172 -9.15 -18.03 -22.94
N PRO A 173 -9.40 -17.87 -21.61
CA PRO A 173 -8.47 -17.21 -20.72
C PRO A 173 -7.06 -17.81 -20.83
N VAL A 174 -6.05 -16.94 -20.88
CA VAL A 174 -4.64 -17.33 -21.03
C VAL A 174 -3.96 -17.26 -19.67
N PRO A 175 -3.22 -18.29 -19.24
CA PRO A 175 -2.48 -18.22 -17.98
C PRO A 175 -1.34 -17.21 -18.08
N THR A 176 -0.89 -16.74 -16.92
CA THR A 176 0.26 -15.85 -16.81
C THR A 176 1.54 -16.55 -17.26
N ARG A 177 2.64 -15.80 -17.28
CA ARG A 177 3.98 -16.37 -17.51
C ARG A 177 4.51 -17.17 -16.32
N PHE A 178 3.85 -17.10 -15.16
CA PHE A 178 4.27 -17.82 -13.96
C PHE A 178 3.65 -19.21 -13.94
N VAL A 179 4.50 -20.24 -13.94
CA VAL A 179 4.08 -21.64 -13.95
C VAL A 179 4.17 -22.20 -12.54
N GLN A 180 3.09 -22.79 -12.08
CA GLN A 180 3.02 -23.45 -10.79
C GLN A 180 3.83 -24.75 -10.78
N HIS A 181 4.58 -24.98 -9.71
CA HIS A 181 5.16 -26.28 -9.37
C HIS A 181 5.25 -26.42 -7.84
N LYS A 182 5.58 -27.63 -7.39
CA LYS A 182 5.81 -27.91 -5.96
C LYS A 182 7.31 -28.07 -5.71
N HIS A 183 7.80 -27.42 -4.67
CA HIS A 183 9.18 -27.57 -4.25
C HIS A 183 9.23 -27.78 -2.74
N ARG A 184 9.76 -28.92 -2.27
CA ARG A 184 9.67 -29.28 -0.84
C ARG A 184 10.33 -28.24 0.07
N LEU A 185 11.44 -27.66 -0.37
CA LEU A 185 12.23 -26.70 0.39
C LEU A 185 11.52 -25.33 0.57
N SER A 186 10.48 -25.00 -0.21
CA SER A 186 9.78 -23.73 -0.01
C SER A 186 8.93 -23.71 1.26
N LYS A 187 8.52 -24.88 1.78
CA LYS A 187 7.79 -25.00 3.05
C LYS A 187 8.63 -24.68 4.27
N GLU A 188 9.95 -24.67 4.14
CA GLU A 188 10.88 -24.40 5.22
C GLU A 188 11.14 -22.90 5.42
N LEU A 189 10.58 -22.04 4.56
CA LEU A 189 10.62 -20.58 4.66
C LEU A 189 9.22 -19.97 4.71
N HIS A 190 9.17 -18.73 5.17
CA HIS A 190 7.99 -17.88 5.00
C HIS A 190 7.74 -17.57 3.51
N PRO A 191 6.52 -17.14 3.14
CA PRO A 191 6.20 -16.72 1.78
C PRO A 191 7.20 -15.69 1.25
N TYR A 192 7.50 -15.72 -0.05
CA TYR A 192 8.52 -14.84 -0.61
C TYR A 192 8.33 -14.56 -2.10
N LEU A 193 8.96 -13.48 -2.58
CA LEU A 193 9.16 -13.17 -4.00
C LEU A 193 10.65 -13.14 -4.35
N ILE A 194 10.99 -13.42 -5.61
CA ILE A 194 12.35 -13.28 -6.15
C ILE A 194 12.31 -12.24 -7.27
N ILE A 195 12.95 -11.11 -7.01
CA ILE A 195 12.84 -9.90 -7.82
C ILE A 195 14.24 -9.49 -8.30
N GLU A 196 14.35 -8.92 -9.50
CA GLU A 196 15.58 -8.31 -10.00
C GLU A 196 16.09 -7.23 -9.04
N TYR A 197 17.39 -7.28 -8.72
CA TYR A 197 18.05 -6.19 -8.02
C TYR A 197 18.40 -5.09 -9.04
N MET A 198 17.91 -3.88 -8.81
CA MET A 198 18.19 -2.74 -9.66
C MET A 198 19.51 -2.11 -9.23
N GLU A 199 20.56 -2.31 -10.04
CA GLU A 199 21.87 -1.66 -9.84
C GLU A 199 21.88 -0.22 -10.37
N GLU A 200 20.96 0.09 -11.28
CA GLU A 200 20.85 1.39 -11.93
C GLU A 200 19.76 2.25 -11.27
N GLY A 201 20.11 3.51 -11.00
CA GLY A 201 19.22 4.50 -10.42
C GLY A 201 19.36 4.67 -8.91
N GLU A 202 19.11 5.88 -8.44
CA GLU A 202 19.09 6.24 -7.02
C GLU A 202 17.65 6.38 -6.54
N MET A 203 17.36 6.04 -5.28
CA MET A 203 16.05 6.32 -4.69
C MET A 203 15.77 7.83 -4.72
N LEU A 204 14.62 8.23 -5.27
CA LEU A 204 14.24 9.64 -5.36
C LEU A 204 14.27 10.30 -3.98
N SER A 205 13.87 9.62 -2.91
CA SER A 205 13.91 10.19 -1.55
C SER A 205 15.31 10.64 -1.10
N VAL A 206 16.39 10.08 -1.67
CA VAL A 206 17.77 10.48 -1.36
C VAL A 206 18.11 11.81 -2.06
N SER A 207 17.91 11.89 -3.38
CA SER A 207 18.23 13.12 -4.13
C SER A 207 17.21 14.24 -3.98
N MET A 208 15.95 13.90 -3.64
CA MET A 208 14.85 14.86 -3.49
C MET A 208 15.09 15.87 -2.37
N GLN A 209 15.81 15.48 -1.31
CA GLN A 209 16.02 16.37 -0.17
C GLN A 209 16.83 17.62 -0.54
N ASP A 210 17.79 17.49 -1.47
CA ASP A 210 18.70 18.57 -1.86
C ASP A 210 18.37 19.20 -3.22
N GLN A 211 17.69 18.46 -4.11
CA GLN A 211 17.54 18.85 -5.52
C GLN A 211 16.12 19.25 -5.92
N TYR A 212 15.15 19.20 -5.01
CA TYR A 212 13.73 19.43 -5.32
C TYR A 212 13.41 20.80 -5.91
N ASP A 213 14.16 21.84 -5.55
CA ASP A 213 13.93 23.19 -6.09
C ASP A 213 14.32 23.34 -7.57
N ARG A 214 15.04 22.37 -8.14
CA ARG A 214 15.44 22.36 -9.55
C ARG A 214 14.24 21.99 -10.43
N LYS A 215 13.62 23.00 -11.04
CA LYS A 215 12.43 22.87 -11.90
C LYS A 215 12.60 21.85 -13.04
N GLU A 216 13.77 21.81 -13.69
CA GLU A 216 13.99 20.87 -14.80
C GLU A 216 13.94 19.41 -14.36
N LEU A 217 14.47 19.09 -13.16
CA LEU A 217 14.39 17.75 -12.60
C LEU A 217 12.95 17.37 -12.26
N ARG A 218 12.21 18.28 -11.60
CA ARG A 218 10.78 18.07 -11.31
C ARG A 218 9.97 17.85 -12.58
N LYS A 219 10.25 18.63 -13.64
CA LYS A 219 9.57 18.49 -14.93
C LYS A 219 9.76 17.11 -15.55
N ASN A 220 10.97 16.54 -15.48
CA ASN A 220 11.23 15.19 -15.97
C ASN A 220 10.51 14.13 -15.12
N LEU A 221 10.58 14.25 -13.79
CA LEU A 221 9.88 13.37 -12.87
C LEU A 221 8.36 13.38 -13.11
N PHE A 222 7.76 14.57 -13.20
CA PHE A 222 6.32 14.75 -13.39
C PHE A 222 5.88 14.22 -14.75
N ARG A 223 6.71 14.36 -15.78
CA ARG A 223 6.46 13.79 -17.10
C ARG A 223 6.40 12.26 -17.05
N ASP A 224 7.41 11.61 -16.49
CA ASP A 224 7.45 10.15 -16.44
C ASP A 224 6.34 9.60 -15.54
N LEU A 225 6.08 10.25 -14.40
CA LEU A 225 4.99 9.87 -13.50
C LEU A 225 3.62 10.02 -14.19
N SER A 226 3.42 11.10 -14.97
CA SER A 226 2.21 11.28 -15.76
C SER A 226 2.02 10.14 -16.76
N LYS A 227 3.06 9.79 -17.52
CA LYS A 227 3.01 8.66 -18.48
C LYS A 227 2.67 7.34 -17.80
N ILE A 228 3.24 7.08 -16.61
CA ILE A 228 2.93 5.89 -15.82
C ILE A 228 1.45 5.90 -15.41
N MET A 229 0.97 6.96 -14.77
CA MET A 229 -0.43 7.08 -14.34
C MET A 229 -1.42 6.94 -15.53
N LEU A 230 -1.09 7.53 -16.68
CA LEU A 230 -1.87 7.41 -17.91
C LEU A 230 -1.85 5.99 -18.48
N SER A 231 -0.72 5.27 -18.37
CA SER A 231 -0.60 3.87 -18.79
C SER A 231 -1.41 2.92 -17.89
N LEU A 232 -1.39 3.15 -16.57
CA LEU A 232 -2.14 2.36 -15.58
C LEU A 232 -3.65 2.55 -15.72
N SER A 233 -4.09 3.75 -16.11
CA SER A 233 -5.49 4.09 -16.33
C SER A 233 -5.96 3.90 -17.78
N ARG A 234 -5.17 3.25 -18.65
CA ARG A 234 -5.53 3.04 -20.06
C ARG A 234 -6.72 2.11 -20.25
N VAL A 235 -6.75 1.02 -19.46
CA VAL A 235 -7.73 -0.07 -19.59
C VAL A 235 -8.68 -0.04 -18.40
N PRO A 236 -10.01 0.08 -18.62
CA PRO A 236 -10.98 0.03 -17.54
C PRO A 236 -11.13 -1.42 -17.02
N LEU A 237 -11.27 -1.53 -15.71
CA LEU A 237 -11.46 -2.80 -15.00
C LEU A 237 -12.92 -2.97 -14.59
N PRO A 238 -13.41 -4.22 -14.50
CA PRO A 238 -14.83 -4.49 -14.28
C PRO A 238 -15.29 -4.28 -12.83
N LYS A 239 -14.36 -4.18 -11.88
CA LYS A 239 -14.65 -4.05 -10.44
C LYS A 239 -13.43 -3.52 -9.67
N ILE A 240 -13.67 -3.06 -8.45
CA ILE A 240 -12.67 -2.64 -7.48
C ILE A 240 -12.13 -3.88 -6.76
N GLY A 241 -10.82 -4.03 -6.68
CA GLY A 241 -10.14 -5.20 -6.10
C GLY A 241 -8.66 -5.24 -6.44
N SER A 242 -7.94 -6.23 -5.92
CA SER A 242 -6.53 -6.48 -6.29
C SER A 242 -6.39 -7.74 -7.14
N PHE A 243 -5.42 -7.71 -8.06
CA PHE A 243 -5.08 -8.84 -8.89
C PHE A 243 -4.31 -9.88 -8.09
N VAL A 244 -4.59 -11.16 -8.32
CA VAL A 244 -3.84 -12.29 -7.79
C VAL A 244 -3.58 -13.31 -8.89
N ILE A 245 -2.53 -14.09 -8.71
CA ILE A 245 -2.30 -15.30 -9.51
C ILE A 245 -2.99 -16.45 -8.77
N ASP A 246 -3.98 -17.06 -9.39
CA ASP A 246 -4.68 -18.21 -8.83
C ASP A 246 -3.80 -19.47 -8.84
N ASP A 247 -4.26 -20.51 -8.15
CA ASP A 247 -3.52 -21.77 -8.02
C ASP A 247 -3.26 -22.45 -9.37
N SER A 248 -3.98 -22.09 -10.43
CA SER A 248 -3.79 -22.59 -11.79
C SER A 248 -2.89 -21.70 -12.66
N GLY A 249 -2.35 -20.63 -12.10
CA GLY A 249 -1.45 -19.68 -12.77
C GLY A 249 -2.16 -18.61 -13.61
N PHE A 250 -3.48 -18.41 -13.44
CA PHE A 250 -4.21 -17.35 -14.14
C PHE A 250 -4.26 -16.07 -13.32
N LEU A 251 -4.22 -14.94 -14.02
CA LEU A 251 -4.41 -13.63 -13.42
C LEU A 251 -5.90 -13.40 -13.16
N ARG A 252 -6.25 -13.11 -11.92
CA ARG A 252 -7.65 -12.93 -11.48
C ARG A 252 -7.78 -11.66 -10.65
N LEU A 253 -8.76 -10.83 -10.98
CA LEU A 253 -9.18 -9.72 -10.13
C LEU A 253 -10.19 -10.24 -9.12
N THR A 254 -9.74 -10.93 -8.07
CA THR A 254 -10.62 -11.61 -7.11
C THR A 254 -10.30 -11.28 -5.66
N ASN A 255 -9.21 -10.58 -5.37
CA ASN A 255 -8.89 -10.17 -4.01
C ASN A 255 -9.58 -8.85 -3.66
N ARG A 256 -9.83 -8.61 -2.37
CA ARG A 256 -10.16 -7.28 -1.86
C ARG A 256 -9.11 -6.25 -2.30
N PRO A 257 -9.48 -4.96 -2.41
CA PRO A 257 -8.51 -3.90 -2.71
C PRO A 257 -7.50 -3.85 -1.56
N LEU A 258 -6.34 -4.47 -1.77
CA LEU A 258 -5.34 -4.65 -0.74
C LEU A 258 -4.50 -3.37 -0.65
N THR A 259 -4.86 -2.48 0.26
CA THR A 259 -4.15 -1.23 0.48
C THR A 259 -3.37 -1.27 1.78
N PHE A 260 -2.34 -0.43 1.87
CA PHE A 260 -1.55 -0.23 3.09
C PHE A 260 -2.44 -0.06 4.35
N MET A 261 -3.53 0.71 4.24
CA MET A 261 -4.47 0.92 5.34
C MET A 261 -4.96 -0.40 5.94
N LEU A 262 -5.45 -1.32 5.09
CA LEU A 262 -6.12 -2.52 5.58
C LEU A 262 -5.14 -3.41 6.34
N GLN A 263 -3.93 -3.55 5.82
CA GLN A 263 -2.89 -4.33 6.48
C GLN A 263 -2.38 -3.69 7.76
N ASP A 264 -2.28 -2.36 7.82
CA ASP A 264 -1.86 -1.67 9.05
C ASP A 264 -2.90 -1.85 10.16
N LEU A 265 -4.20 -1.80 9.83
CA LEU A 265 -5.29 -2.07 10.78
C LEU A 265 -5.26 -3.53 11.28
N GLU A 266 -5.18 -4.51 10.38
CA GLU A 266 -5.11 -5.93 10.77
C GLU A 266 -3.86 -6.22 11.61
N ASN A 267 -2.75 -5.58 11.29
CA ASN A 267 -1.52 -5.69 12.07
C ASN A 267 -1.69 -5.18 13.52
N GLU A 268 -2.44 -4.10 13.71
CA GLU A 268 -2.83 -3.57 15.02
C GLU A 268 -3.98 -4.37 15.70
N ASN A 269 -4.31 -5.56 15.17
CA ASN A 269 -5.39 -6.42 15.64
C ASN A 269 -6.78 -5.73 15.58
N ILE A 270 -6.97 -4.84 14.61
CA ILE A 270 -8.24 -4.18 14.34
C ILE A 270 -8.93 -4.95 13.20
N PRO A 271 -10.16 -5.44 13.40
CA PRO A 271 -10.88 -6.19 12.37
C PRO A 271 -11.21 -5.30 11.18
N VAL A 272 -10.98 -5.82 9.99
CA VAL A 272 -11.36 -5.22 8.72
C VAL A 272 -12.51 -6.04 8.15
N ASP A 273 -13.70 -5.45 8.03
CA ASP A 273 -14.92 -6.11 7.52
C ASP A 273 -14.93 -6.27 5.97
N MET A 274 -13.75 -6.57 5.42
CA MET A 274 -13.52 -6.88 4.02
C MET A 274 -12.77 -8.22 3.95
N PRO A 275 -13.49 -9.35 3.80
CA PRO A 275 -12.89 -10.65 3.54
C PRO A 275 -12.00 -10.63 2.29
N ARG A 276 -11.01 -11.54 2.23
CA ARG A 276 -9.99 -11.55 1.15
C ARG A 276 -10.58 -11.72 -0.24
N ASP A 277 -11.67 -12.47 -0.40
CA ASP A 277 -12.35 -12.72 -1.67
C ASP A 277 -13.39 -11.65 -2.06
N ARG A 278 -13.49 -10.55 -1.29
CA ARG A 278 -14.49 -9.51 -1.50
C ARG A 278 -14.01 -8.42 -2.46
N THR A 279 -14.52 -8.45 -3.69
CA THR A 279 -14.41 -7.33 -4.66
C THR A 279 -15.67 -6.46 -4.64
N PHE A 280 -15.57 -5.21 -5.10
CA PHE A 280 -16.71 -4.27 -5.16
C PHE A 280 -17.10 -3.90 -6.58
N ALA A 281 -18.39 -3.97 -6.89
CA ALA A 281 -18.93 -3.53 -8.18
C ALA A 281 -19.38 -2.06 -8.17
N SER A 282 -19.36 -1.40 -7.01
CA SER A 282 -19.82 -0.01 -6.85
C SER A 282 -18.91 0.81 -5.94
N VAL A 283 -18.72 2.10 -6.26
CA VAL A 283 -17.99 3.09 -5.44
C VAL A 283 -18.63 3.22 -4.06
N ASP A 284 -19.96 3.32 -3.97
CA ASP A 284 -20.68 3.49 -2.70
C ASP A 284 -20.37 2.36 -1.70
N SER A 285 -20.39 1.10 -2.17
CA SER A 285 -20.09 -0.06 -1.31
C SER A 285 -18.65 -0.08 -0.85
N TYR A 286 -17.71 0.31 -1.71
CA TYR A 286 -16.29 0.40 -1.35
C TYR A 286 -16.02 1.52 -0.35
N VAL A 287 -16.49 2.74 -0.63
CA VAL A 287 -16.35 3.90 0.28
C VAL A 287 -16.99 3.63 1.63
N ASN A 288 -18.17 3.00 1.66
CA ASN A 288 -18.78 2.61 2.93
C ASN A 288 -17.92 1.60 3.71
N SER A 289 -17.28 0.65 3.03
CA SER A 289 -16.40 -0.33 3.68
C SER A 289 -15.13 0.32 4.23
N LEU A 290 -14.58 1.34 3.55
CA LEU A 290 -13.49 2.15 4.08
C LEU A 290 -13.92 2.92 5.34
N LEU A 291 -15.10 3.55 5.35
CA LEU A 291 -15.63 4.24 6.53
C LEU A 291 -15.87 3.29 7.71
N VAL A 292 -16.29 2.05 7.45
CA VAL A 292 -16.39 1.01 8.48
C VAL A 292 -15.01 0.65 9.06
N CYS A 293 -13.95 0.67 8.26
CA CYS A 293 -12.58 0.48 8.79
C CYS A 293 -12.20 1.59 9.78
N HIS A 294 -12.59 2.83 9.51
CA HIS A 294 -12.39 3.94 10.46
C HIS A 294 -13.23 3.79 11.74
N ASP A 295 -14.48 3.32 11.63
CA ASP A 295 -15.30 3.00 12.82
C ASP A 295 -14.63 1.89 13.67
N ASN A 296 -14.09 0.86 13.02
CA ASN A 296 -13.41 -0.24 13.68
C ASN A 296 -12.13 0.25 14.35
N ARG A 297 -11.35 1.14 13.72
CA ARG A 297 -10.21 1.78 14.38
C ARG A 297 -10.63 2.50 15.66
N LEU A 298 -11.66 3.35 15.60
CA LEU A 298 -12.14 4.08 16.78
C LEU A 298 -12.66 3.15 17.89
N THR A 299 -13.25 2.02 17.49
CA THR A 299 -13.83 1.01 18.39
C THR A 299 -12.77 0.12 19.06
N TYR A 300 -11.76 -0.33 18.31
CA TYR A 300 -10.86 -1.40 18.76
C TYR A 300 -9.46 -0.90 19.15
N GLN A 301 -8.97 0.21 18.59
CA GLN A 301 -7.62 0.69 18.89
C GLN A 301 -7.54 1.24 20.33
N PRO A 302 -6.79 0.66 21.28
CA PRO A 302 -6.87 1.02 22.70
C PRO A 302 -6.59 2.50 23.01
N ASN A 303 -5.69 3.12 22.26
CA ASN A 303 -5.34 4.53 22.36
C ASN A 303 -5.89 5.38 21.20
N GLY A 304 -6.96 4.92 20.54
CA GLY A 304 -7.57 5.62 19.39
C GLY A 304 -8.20 6.97 19.72
N ILE A 305 -8.33 7.31 21.02
CA ILE A 305 -8.78 8.62 21.50
C ILE A 305 -7.79 9.21 22.51
N SER A 306 -7.62 10.53 22.48
CA SER A 306 -6.85 11.29 23.48
C SER A 306 -7.72 11.77 24.64
N SER A 307 -8.99 12.09 24.38
CA SER A 307 -9.95 12.62 25.35
C SER A 307 -11.40 12.37 24.93
N GLY A 308 -12.36 12.68 25.82
CA GLY A 308 -13.79 12.57 25.49
C GLY A 308 -14.19 13.55 24.39
N GLY A 309 -13.62 14.76 24.37
CA GLY A 309 -13.85 15.75 23.32
C GLY A 309 -13.31 15.29 21.96
N ASP A 310 -12.14 14.66 21.95
CA ASP A 310 -11.56 14.03 20.76
C ASP A 310 -12.42 12.86 20.27
N CYS A 311 -12.96 12.04 21.17
CA CYS A 311 -13.92 10.99 20.79
C CYS A 311 -15.17 11.58 20.11
N VAL A 312 -15.73 12.66 20.68
CA VAL A 312 -16.88 13.38 20.10
C VAL A 312 -16.56 13.94 18.72
N SER A 313 -15.39 14.56 18.53
CA SER A 313 -15.00 15.15 17.25
C SER A 313 -14.73 14.07 16.19
N GLN A 314 -14.06 12.97 16.54
CA GLN A 314 -13.86 11.85 15.62
C GLN A 314 -15.18 11.19 15.21
N MET A 315 -16.09 10.95 16.16
CA MET A 315 -17.44 10.43 15.88
C MET A 315 -18.24 11.36 14.97
N THR A 316 -18.16 12.67 15.24
CA THR A 316 -18.82 13.69 14.40
C THR A 316 -18.26 13.67 12.98
N ALA A 317 -16.94 13.65 12.81
CA ALA A 317 -16.32 13.56 11.50
C ALA A 317 -16.80 12.32 10.73
N LEU A 318 -16.85 11.15 11.37
CA LEU A 318 -17.32 9.91 10.73
C LEU A 318 -18.81 9.93 10.36
N ALA A 319 -19.66 10.52 11.20
CA ALA A 319 -21.07 10.72 10.88
C ALA A 319 -21.24 11.67 9.70
N LEU A 320 -20.53 12.79 9.70
CA LEU A 320 -20.65 13.81 8.66
C LEU A 320 -20.02 13.36 7.33
N MET A 321 -18.90 12.64 7.35
CA MET A 321 -18.32 12.03 6.14
C MET A 321 -19.36 11.16 5.40
N ARG A 322 -20.16 10.37 6.13
CA ARG A 322 -21.27 9.60 5.54
C ARG A 322 -22.36 10.48 4.96
N THR A 323 -22.73 11.55 5.66
CA THR A 323 -23.78 12.49 5.24
C THR A 323 -23.40 13.23 3.96
N ILE A 324 -22.16 13.70 3.85
CA ILE A 324 -21.71 14.52 2.71
C ILE A 324 -21.25 13.69 1.51
N ARG A 325 -21.04 12.37 1.68
CA ARG A 325 -20.58 11.46 0.62
C ARG A 325 -21.26 11.65 -0.75
N PRO A 326 -22.60 11.80 -0.86
CA PRO A 326 -23.27 11.93 -2.16
C PRO A 326 -22.85 13.16 -2.98
N GLU A 327 -22.27 14.18 -2.35
CA GLU A 327 -21.75 15.36 -3.05
C GLU A 327 -20.37 15.12 -3.69
N TYR A 328 -19.59 14.17 -3.17
CA TYR A 328 -18.21 13.91 -3.59
C TYR A 328 -18.07 12.81 -4.65
N PHE A 329 -19.05 11.91 -4.79
CA PHE A 329 -18.98 10.82 -5.77
C PHE A 329 -20.11 10.94 -6.78
N ASP A 330 -19.77 10.89 -8.07
CA ASP A 330 -20.75 11.03 -9.13
C ASP A 330 -21.55 9.73 -9.27
N SER A 331 -22.87 9.80 -9.06
CA SER A 331 -23.76 8.64 -9.20
C SER A 331 -23.63 7.92 -10.56
N ARG A 332 -23.22 8.64 -11.62
CA ARG A 332 -22.99 8.08 -12.96
C ARG A 332 -21.73 7.23 -13.05
N LEU A 333 -20.76 7.46 -12.17
CA LEU A 333 -19.49 6.75 -12.07
C LEU A 333 -19.53 5.64 -11.01
N ASN A 334 -20.66 5.47 -10.32
CA ASN A 334 -20.77 4.52 -9.20
C ASN A 334 -20.42 3.08 -9.62
N HIS A 335 -20.72 2.66 -10.85
CA HIS A 335 -20.39 1.32 -11.36
C HIS A 335 -19.16 1.29 -12.26
N GLY A 336 -18.32 2.34 -12.18
CA GLY A 336 -17.08 2.46 -12.92
C GLY A 336 -17.05 3.65 -13.90
N PRO A 337 -15.96 3.79 -14.66
CA PRO A 337 -14.88 2.81 -14.77
C PRO A 337 -13.97 2.77 -13.53
N PHE A 338 -13.34 1.62 -13.34
CA PHE A 338 -12.32 1.39 -12.33
C PHE A 338 -10.96 1.26 -13.01
N PHE A 339 -9.90 1.78 -12.41
CA PHE A 339 -8.56 1.77 -12.99
C PHE A 339 -7.54 1.17 -12.06
N PHE A 340 -6.57 0.45 -12.62
CA PHE A 340 -5.44 -0.05 -11.84
C PHE A 340 -4.61 1.14 -11.36
N SER A 341 -4.27 1.16 -10.08
CA SER A 341 -3.53 2.23 -9.43
C SER A 341 -2.54 1.64 -8.44
N LEU A 342 -1.38 2.28 -8.35
CA LEU A 342 -0.38 1.99 -7.33
C LEU A 342 -0.65 2.94 -6.16
N THR A 343 -1.22 2.43 -5.06
CA THR A 343 -1.70 3.31 -3.97
C THR A 343 -0.58 3.79 -3.04
N ASP A 344 0.60 3.18 -3.11
CA ASP A 344 1.77 3.49 -2.27
C ASP A 344 2.96 4.00 -3.10
N ILE A 345 2.69 4.80 -4.14
CA ILE A 345 3.77 5.52 -4.83
C ILE A 345 4.23 6.65 -3.90
N HIS A 346 5.47 6.56 -3.42
CA HIS A 346 6.19 7.64 -2.74
C HIS A 346 7.66 7.68 -3.15
N ALA A 347 8.38 8.73 -2.75
CA ALA A 347 9.74 8.99 -3.22
C ALA A 347 10.75 7.86 -2.95
N SER A 348 10.54 6.99 -1.96
CA SER A 348 11.43 5.84 -1.70
C SER A 348 11.12 4.62 -2.56
N ASN A 349 9.95 4.60 -3.22
CA ASN A 349 9.53 3.54 -4.13
C ASN A 349 9.83 3.86 -5.61
N ILE A 350 10.48 5.00 -5.87
CA ILE A 350 10.85 5.45 -7.22
C ILE A 350 12.38 5.52 -7.32
N LEU A 351 12.95 4.77 -8.27
CA LEU A 351 14.36 4.88 -8.64
C LEU A 351 14.49 5.80 -9.87
N VAL A 352 15.41 6.76 -9.79
CA VAL A 352 15.62 7.77 -10.84
C VAL A 352 17.09 7.87 -11.27
N ASP A 353 17.34 8.38 -12.47
CA ASP A 353 18.69 8.84 -12.84
C ASP A 353 19.00 10.26 -12.35
N GLU A 354 20.21 10.72 -12.67
CA GLU A 354 20.73 12.07 -12.36
C GLU A 354 19.81 13.20 -12.84
N ASN A 355 18.97 12.96 -13.85
CA ASN A 355 18.05 13.94 -14.43
C ASN A 355 16.60 13.74 -13.96
N TRP A 356 16.38 12.90 -12.96
CA TRP A 356 15.06 12.52 -12.43
C TRP A 356 14.13 11.81 -13.42
N ASN A 357 14.69 11.16 -14.44
CA ASN A 357 13.89 10.23 -15.24
C ASN A 357 13.71 8.92 -14.47
N ILE A 358 12.50 8.38 -14.48
CA ILE A 358 12.16 7.19 -13.69
C ILE A 358 12.78 5.95 -14.35
N LYS A 359 13.67 5.26 -13.63
CA LYS A 359 14.29 4.00 -14.03
C LYS A 359 13.51 2.78 -13.56
N SER A 360 12.85 2.89 -12.41
CA SER A 360 12.06 1.78 -11.87
C SER A 360 11.08 2.26 -10.81
N ILE A 361 9.91 1.65 -10.77
CA ILE A 361 9.01 1.67 -9.63
C ILE A 361 9.12 0.32 -8.92
N ILE A 362 9.50 0.38 -7.65
CA ILE A 362 9.57 -0.78 -6.78
C ILE A 362 8.36 -0.79 -5.85
N ASP A 363 8.19 -1.90 -5.12
CA ASP A 363 7.14 -2.05 -4.11
C ASP A 363 5.71 -1.97 -4.66
N LEU A 364 5.29 -3.06 -5.33
CA LEU A 364 4.00 -3.14 -6.03
C LEU A 364 2.91 -3.83 -5.21
N GLU A 365 3.12 -3.98 -3.90
CA GLU A 365 2.32 -4.85 -3.03
C GLU A 365 0.93 -4.31 -2.72
N TRP A 366 0.76 -2.98 -2.75
CA TRP A 366 -0.51 -2.29 -2.46
C TRP A 366 -1.24 -1.82 -3.72
N ALA A 367 -1.04 -2.49 -4.85
CA ALA A 367 -1.71 -2.11 -6.09
C ALA A 367 -3.15 -2.64 -6.14
N ALA A 368 -4.09 -1.80 -6.60
CA ALA A 368 -5.50 -2.14 -6.68
C ALA A 368 -6.21 -1.43 -7.84
N ALA A 369 -7.30 -2.04 -8.31
CA ALA A 369 -8.29 -1.40 -9.14
C ALA A 369 -9.17 -0.51 -8.27
N LEU A 370 -9.22 0.79 -8.56
CA LEU A 370 -9.92 1.81 -7.77
C LEU A 370 -10.86 2.65 -8.65
N PRO A 371 -11.85 3.35 -8.05
CA PRO A 371 -12.69 4.32 -8.78
C PRO A 371 -11.86 5.39 -9.48
N VAL A 372 -12.36 5.90 -10.61
CA VAL A 372 -11.67 6.99 -11.33
C VAL A 372 -11.51 8.25 -10.48
N GLU A 373 -12.43 8.51 -9.56
CA GLU A 373 -12.35 9.65 -8.63
C GLU A 373 -11.21 9.53 -7.61
N PHE A 374 -10.60 8.36 -7.45
CA PHE A 374 -9.42 8.15 -6.61
C PHE A 374 -8.13 8.52 -7.34
N ILE A 375 -8.17 8.78 -8.65
CA ILE A 375 -7.01 9.30 -9.37
C ILE A 375 -6.75 10.74 -8.91
N GLY A 376 -5.59 10.96 -8.31
CA GLY A 376 -5.18 12.26 -7.79
C GLY A 376 -3.68 12.49 -7.95
N THR A 377 -3.24 13.72 -7.74
CA THR A 377 -1.82 14.04 -7.70
C THR A 377 -1.16 13.40 -6.46
N PRO A 378 0.12 13.02 -6.52
CA PRO A 378 0.76 12.38 -5.36
C PRO A 378 0.75 13.29 -4.13
N LEU A 379 0.38 12.76 -2.96
CA LEU A 379 0.29 13.55 -1.72
C LEU A 379 1.66 14.07 -1.25
N TRP A 380 2.74 13.38 -1.62
CA TRP A 380 4.12 13.73 -1.25
C TRP A 380 4.76 14.81 -2.13
N LEU A 381 4.00 15.45 -3.04
CA LEU A 381 4.55 16.51 -3.90
C LEU A 381 5.26 17.61 -3.10
N THR A 382 4.73 18.06 -1.96
CA THR A 382 5.39 19.09 -1.13
C THR A 382 6.33 18.55 -0.05
N GLN A 383 6.56 17.23 0.00
CA GLN A 383 7.32 16.53 1.05
C GLN A 383 6.74 16.71 2.47
N GLU A 384 5.50 17.18 2.58
CA GLU A 384 4.80 17.39 3.85
C GLU A 384 3.97 16.15 4.19
N SER A 385 3.82 15.86 5.49
CA SER A 385 2.88 14.84 5.95
C SER A 385 1.45 15.27 5.65
N ILE A 386 0.56 14.30 5.40
CA ILE A 386 -0.80 14.54 4.91
C ILE A 386 -1.64 15.50 5.78
N ASP A 387 -1.41 15.45 7.09
CA ASP A 387 -2.06 16.26 8.12
C ASP A 387 -1.46 17.68 8.24
N CYS A 388 -0.27 17.90 7.67
CA CYS A 388 0.49 19.14 7.67
C CYS A 388 0.57 19.82 6.30
N ILE A 389 0.03 19.21 5.24
CA ILE A 389 0.08 19.79 3.89
C ILE A 389 -0.47 21.20 3.90
N ASN A 390 0.31 22.17 3.47
CA ASN A 390 -0.16 23.52 3.20
C ASN A 390 -0.86 23.53 1.82
N ALA A 391 -2.17 23.84 1.77
CA ALA A 391 -2.96 23.69 0.55
C ALA A 391 -2.50 24.65 -0.55
N GLU A 392 -2.09 25.87 -0.20
CA GLU A 392 -1.64 26.88 -1.15
C GLU A 392 -0.32 26.47 -1.81
N LYS A 393 0.65 26.02 -1.02
CA LYS A 393 1.94 25.50 -1.50
C LYS A 393 1.76 24.22 -2.32
N TYR A 394 0.87 23.33 -1.87
CA TYR A 394 0.54 22.12 -2.60
C TYR A 394 -0.08 22.44 -3.96
N ASP A 395 -1.03 23.38 -4.01
CA ASP A 395 -1.69 23.75 -5.26
C ASP A 395 -0.70 24.30 -6.29
N GLN A 396 0.31 25.07 -5.87
CA GLN A 396 1.34 25.59 -6.77
C GLN A 396 2.10 24.47 -7.50
N ILE A 397 2.57 23.47 -6.76
CA ILE A 397 3.27 22.32 -7.33
C ILE A 397 2.32 21.40 -8.09
N ARG A 398 1.09 21.24 -7.59
CA ARG A 398 0.02 20.48 -8.26
C ARG A 398 -0.28 21.06 -9.63
N GLN A 399 -0.37 22.37 -9.78
CA GLN A 399 -0.61 23.05 -11.06
C GLN A 399 0.55 22.85 -12.04
N GLU A 400 1.81 22.86 -11.56
CA GLU A 400 2.99 22.49 -12.35
C GLU A 400 2.86 21.06 -12.88
N PHE A 401 2.51 20.11 -12.01
CA PHE A 401 2.26 18.72 -12.39
C PHE A 401 1.10 18.60 -13.40
N MET A 402 -0.04 19.25 -13.14
CA MET A 402 -1.23 19.17 -13.99
C MET A 402 -0.98 19.73 -15.39
N GLY A 403 -0.17 20.80 -15.52
CA GLY A 403 0.22 21.32 -16.83
C GLY A 403 0.93 20.27 -17.69
N ILE A 404 1.87 19.54 -17.09
CA ILE A 404 2.59 18.44 -17.75
C ILE A 404 1.65 17.26 -18.01
N PHE A 405 0.83 16.89 -17.03
CA PHE A 405 -0.10 15.77 -17.16
C PHE A 405 -1.09 15.97 -18.32
N ILE A 406 -1.62 17.19 -18.48
CA ILE A 406 -2.51 17.56 -19.61
C ILE A 406 -1.78 17.44 -20.95
N GLU A 407 -0.50 17.80 -21.01
CA GLU A 407 0.31 17.65 -22.22
C GLU A 407 0.55 16.18 -22.58
N GLU A 408 0.92 15.36 -21.59
CA GLU A 408 1.17 13.92 -21.80
C GLU A 408 -0.12 13.15 -22.12
N GLU A 409 -1.27 13.54 -21.55
CA GLU A 409 -2.56 12.91 -21.83
C GLU A 409 -2.94 12.99 -23.32
N LYS A 410 -2.55 14.07 -24.02
CA LYS A 410 -2.79 14.21 -25.47
C LYS A 410 -2.04 13.17 -26.30
N HIS A 411 -0.92 12.68 -25.79
CA HIS A 411 -0.04 11.71 -26.46
C HIS A 411 -0.30 10.27 -26.02
N CYS A 412 -1.10 10.07 -24.97
CA CYS A 412 -1.41 8.77 -24.37
C CYS A 412 -2.94 8.53 -24.40
N PRO A 413 -3.51 8.13 -25.55
CA PRO A 413 -4.94 7.84 -25.64
C PRO A 413 -5.31 6.64 -24.75
N ALA A 414 -6.51 6.67 -24.20
CA ALA A 414 -7.07 5.58 -23.41
C ALA A 414 -8.14 4.81 -24.21
N ASP A 415 -8.49 3.61 -23.76
CA ASP A 415 -9.50 2.76 -24.41
C ASP A 415 -10.95 3.20 -24.05
N HIS A 416 -11.11 4.42 -23.54
CA HIS A 416 -12.36 5.01 -23.07
C HIS A 416 -12.38 6.54 -23.22
N ALA A 417 -13.56 7.14 -23.13
CA ALA A 417 -13.75 8.58 -23.34
C ALA A 417 -13.39 9.48 -22.13
N ILE A 418 -13.15 8.91 -20.95
CA ILE A 418 -12.84 9.71 -19.75
C ILE A 418 -11.49 10.41 -19.86
N GLN A 419 -11.51 11.74 -19.65
CA GLN A 419 -10.31 12.55 -19.51
C GLN A 419 -9.85 12.54 -18.04
N ARG A 420 -8.68 11.95 -17.80
CA ARG A 420 -8.08 11.79 -16.48
C ARG A 420 -7.67 13.15 -15.91
N ALA A 421 -7.09 14.04 -16.72
CA ALA A 421 -6.69 15.36 -16.25
C ALA A 421 -7.90 16.18 -15.79
N SER A 422 -9.00 16.14 -16.54
CA SER A 422 -10.25 16.82 -16.17
C SER A 422 -10.83 16.24 -14.88
N THR A 423 -10.77 14.92 -14.70
CA THR A 423 -11.24 14.26 -13.48
C THR A 423 -10.40 14.65 -12.26
N MET A 424 -9.08 14.67 -12.39
CA MET A 424 -8.16 15.11 -11.32
C MET A 424 -8.39 16.60 -10.96
N GLN A 425 -8.61 17.45 -11.97
CA GLN A 425 -8.89 18.87 -11.75
C GLN A 425 -10.22 19.08 -11.01
N LYS A 426 -11.30 18.40 -11.47
CA LYS A 426 -12.59 18.40 -10.79
C LYS A 426 -12.48 17.86 -9.36
N SER A 427 -11.69 16.81 -9.16
CA SER A 427 -11.44 16.19 -7.86
C SER A 427 -10.83 17.18 -6.86
N TRP A 428 -9.90 18.02 -7.31
CA TRP A 428 -9.34 19.09 -6.50
C TRP A 428 -10.36 20.20 -6.21
N GLU A 429 -11.03 20.73 -7.23
CA GLU A 429 -11.98 21.85 -7.10
C GLU A 429 -13.17 21.54 -6.18
N GLN A 430 -13.65 20.29 -6.22
CA GLN A 430 -14.79 19.84 -5.43
C GLN A 430 -14.39 19.26 -4.07
N GLY A 431 -13.08 19.16 -3.77
CA GLY A 431 -12.58 18.61 -2.51
C GLY A 431 -12.61 17.06 -2.42
N ILE A 432 -12.91 16.37 -3.52
CA ILE A 432 -12.87 14.89 -3.61
C ILE A 432 -11.47 14.37 -3.29
N PHE A 433 -10.44 15.09 -3.73
CA PHE A 433 -9.05 14.80 -3.40
C PHE A 433 -8.83 14.65 -1.89
N TRP A 434 -9.35 15.60 -1.10
CA TRP A 434 -9.24 15.58 0.36
C TRP A 434 -10.14 14.52 0.99
N TYR A 435 -11.31 14.26 0.40
CA TYR A 435 -12.20 13.20 0.87
C TYR A 435 -11.53 11.83 0.72
N VAL A 436 -10.96 11.52 -0.45
CA VAL A 436 -10.21 10.28 -0.72
C VAL A 436 -8.97 10.18 0.17
N ALA A 437 -8.19 11.25 0.28
CA ALA A 437 -7.03 11.32 1.17
C ALA A 437 -7.40 11.02 2.64
N GLY A 438 -8.55 11.50 3.10
CA GLY A 438 -9.11 11.18 4.41
C GLY A 438 -9.54 9.72 4.52
N LEU A 439 -10.21 9.19 3.50
CA LEU A 439 -10.60 7.77 3.45
C LEU A 439 -9.39 6.84 3.49
N GLU A 440 -8.27 7.20 2.87
CA GLU A 440 -7.05 6.39 2.74
C GLU A 440 -6.10 6.52 3.95
N SER A 441 -6.35 7.47 4.86
CA SER A 441 -5.48 7.76 6.02
C SER A 441 -6.21 7.52 7.36
N PRO A 442 -5.98 6.39 8.07
CA PRO A 442 -6.69 6.06 9.31
C PRO A 442 -6.50 7.07 10.43
N THR A 443 -5.31 7.65 10.53
CA THR A 443 -4.97 8.70 11.50
C THR A 443 -5.23 10.10 10.96
N GLY A 444 -5.21 10.28 9.62
CA GLY A 444 -5.37 11.58 8.98
C GLY A 444 -6.81 12.04 8.79
N LEU A 445 -7.80 11.13 8.71
CA LEU A 445 -9.20 11.47 8.38
C LEU A 445 -9.74 12.61 9.26
N HIS A 446 -9.55 12.52 10.57
CA HIS A 446 -10.03 13.51 11.52
C HIS A 446 -9.48 14.91 11.23
N SER A 447 -8.15 15.01 11.05
CA SER A 447 -7.46 16.27 10.75
C SER A 447 -7.90 16.84 9.39
N ILE A 448 -7.96 15.98 8.36
CA ILE A 448 -8.34 16.37 7.00
C ILE A 448 -9.78 16.87 6.96
N PHE A 449 -10.70 16.18 7.64
CA PHE A 449 -12.10 16.58 7.69
C PHE A 449 -12.24 18.01 8.23
N TYR A 450 -11.70 18.30 9.42
CA TYR A 450 -11.86 19.61 10.04
C TYR A 450 -11.06 20.73 9.35
N LYS A 451 -9.89 20.42 8.76
CA LYS A 451 -9.06 21.42 8.07
C LYS A 451 -9.50 21.70 6.63
N ARG A 452 -10.08 20.73 5.93
CA ARG A 452 -10.26 20.78 4.46
C ARG A 452 -11.69 20.59 3.99
N LEU A 453 -12.48 19.72 4.62
CA LEU A 453 -13.83 19.39 4.16
C LEU A 453 -14.89 20.21 4.88
N GLN A 454 -14.87 20.19 6.22
CA GLN A 454 -15.80 20.89 7.09
C GLN A 454 -15.91 22.40 6.76
N PRO A 455 -14.81 23.15 6.51
CA PRO A 455 -14.88 24.57 6.21
C PRO A 455 -15.58 24.94 4.91
N LEU A 456 -15.78 23.98 3.99
CA LEU A 456 -16.53 24.18 2.74
C LEU A 456 -18.05 24.33 3.00
N TYR A 457 -18.53 23.85 4.15
CA TYR A 457 -19.92 23.92 4.56
C TYR A 457 -20.20 25.11 5.49
N ASP A 458 -19.61 25.12 6.70
CA ASP A 458 -19.73 26.25 7.63
C ASP A 458 -18.58 26.28 8.64
N LYS A 459 -17.69 27.28 8.51
CA LYS A 459 -16.49 27.42 9.35
C LYS A 459 -16.76 27.49 10.86
N ARG A 460 -17.99 27.82 11.29
CA ARG A 460 -18.36 27.97 12.71
C ARG A 460 -18.61 26.62 13.39
N HIS A 461 -18.99 25.58 12.64
CA HIS A 461 -19.40 24.30 13.24
C HIS A 461 -18.24 23.57 13.93
N ALA A 462 -17.00 23.70 13.45
CA ALA A 462 -15.84 23.07 14.09
C ALA A 462 -15.60 23.53 15.54
N GLN A 463 -16.00 24.77 15.87
CA GLN A 463 -15.85 25.35 17.20
C GLN A 463 -17.14 25.30 18.02
N ASN A 464 -18.25 24.86 17.42
CA ASN A 464 -19.54 24.79 18.06
C ASN A 464 -19.72 23.46 18.80
N THR A 465 -19.52 23.48 20.12
CA THR A 465 -19.64 22.29 20.97
C THR A 465 -21.03 21.63 20.89
N ASP A 466 -22.10 22.41 20.84
CA ASP A 466 -23.47 21.87 20.77
C ASP A 466 -23.69 21.10 19.46
N PHE A 467 -23.17 21.64 18.35
CA PHE A 467 -23.22 20.96 17.06
C PHE A 467 -22.48 19.61 17.10
N LEU A 468 -21.27 19.59 17.66
CA LEU A 468 -20.48 18.36 17.77
C LEU A 468 -21.18 17.31 18.64
N LEU A 469 -21.75 17.72 19.78
CA LEU A 469 -22.49 16.82 20.67
C LEU A 469 -23.75 16.27 20.01
N MET A 470 -24.49 17.08 19.26
CA MET A 470 -25.66 16.60 18.52
C MET A 470 -25.27 15.66 17.38
N ALA A 471 -24.23 15.99 16.61
CA ALA A 471 -23.82 15.20 15.46
C ALA A 471 -23.20 13.86 15.86
N CYS A 472 -22.44 13.78 16.96
CA CYS A 472 -21.84 12.53 17.40
C CYS A 472 -22.86 11.46 17.82
N GLU A 473 -24.04 11.87 18.31
CA GLU A 473 -25.15 10.95 18.66
C GLU A 473 -25.69 10.19 17.44
N TYR A 474 -25.53 10.74 16.23
CA TYR A 474 -25.96 10.09 14.98
C TYR A 474 -24.92 9.10 14.43
N TRP A 475 -23.71 9.04 14.98
CA TRP A 475 -22.72 8.04 14.56
C TRP A 475 -23.13 6.62 14.99
N ARG A 476 -23.62 6.46 16.23
CA ARG A 476 -24.16 5.18 16.72
C ARG A 476 -25.15 5.37 17.86
N ARG A 477 -26.03 4.39 18.04
CA ARG A 477 -26.87 4.29 19.25
C ARG A 477 -26.00 4.21 20.51
N ASN A 478 -26.43 4.88 21.57
CA ASN A 478 -25.75 4.96 22.86
C ASN A 478 -24.32 5.55 22.74
N ALA A 479 -24.17 6.63 21.99
CA ALA A 479 -22.89 7.32 21.77
C ALA A 479 -22.18 7.67 23.09
N MET A 480 -22.91 8.20 24.08
CA MET A 480 -22.32 8.54 25.40
C MET A 480 -21.80 7.32 26.17
N ASP A 481 -22.45 6.17 26.06
CA ASP A 481 -21.96 4.92 26.67
C ASP A 481 -20.67 4.47 26.01
N PHE A 482 -20.61 4.58 24.68
CA PHE A 482 -19.40 4.30 23.92
C PHE A 482 -18.25 5.22 24.36
N ILE A 483 -18.45 6.55 24.39
CA ILE A 483 -17.43 7.51 24.83
C ILE A 483 -16.91 7.15 26.23
N ARG A 484 -17.81 6.84 27.18
CA ARG A 484 -17.41 6.40 28.54
C ARG A 484 -16.59 5.12 28.53
N SER A 485 -16.92 4.15 27.67
CA SER A 485 -16.14 2.93 27.49
C SER A 485 -14.74 3.24 26.96
N ARG A 486 -14.64 4.05 25.90
CA ARG A 486 -13.36 4.39 25.27
C ARG A 486 -12.43 5.16 26.21
N MET A 487 -12.98 6.03 27.06
CA MET A 487 -12.20 6.70 28.10
C MET A 487 -11.61 5.73 29.13
N LYS A 488 -12.31 4.64 29.46
CA LYS A 488 -11.77 3.58 30.32
C LYS A 488 -10.65 2.82 29.62
N ASP A 489 -10.83 2.48 28.34
CA ASP A 489 -9.81 1.79 27.53
C ASP A 489 -8.53 2.61 27.42
N LYS A 490 -8.66 3.93 27.16
CA LYS A 490 -7.51 4.86 27.14
C LYS A 490 -6.79 4.92 28.47
N LYS A 491 -7.54 4.98 29.59
CA LYS A 491 -6.93 5.00 30.93
C LYS A 491 -6.15 3.72 31.20
N ALA A 492 -6.72 2.55 30.90
CA ALA A 492 -6.04 1.26 31.05
C ALA A 492 -4.81 1.15 30.13
N TYR A 493 -4.89 1.67 28.92
CA TYR A 493 -3.74 1.76 28.01
C TYR A 493 -2.62 2.63 28.58
N ASP A 494 -2.95 3.81 29.12
CA ASP A 494 -1.96 4.74 29.70
C ASP A 494 -1.27 4.16 30.94
N GLU A 495 -1.99 3.36 31.74
CA GLU A 495 -1.42 2.62 32.88
C GLU A 495 -0.42 1.58 32.38
N ARG A 496 -0.80 0.73 31.42
CA ARG A 496 0.10 -0.27 30.81
C ARG A 496 1.30 0.36 30.09
N LEU A 497 1.08 1.50 29.44
CA LEU A 497 2.16 2.26 28.80
C LEU A 497 3.14 2.77 29.83
N ARG A 498 2.67 3.20 31.01
CA ARG A 498 3.56 3.62 32.09
C ARG A 498 4.38 2.43 32.62
N GLU A 499 3.73 1.31 32.92
CA GLU A 499 4.38 0.07 33.37
C GLU A 499 5.47 -0.37 32.38
N ALA A 500 5.15 -0.35 31.08
CA ALA A 500 6.10 -0.71 30.01
C ALA A 500 7.32 0.22 29.93
N PHE A 501 7.29 1.41 30.53
CA PHE A 501 8.44 2.33 30.63
C PHE A 501 9.09 2.31 32.02
N GLU A 502 8.51 1.60 32.99
CA GLU A 502 9.06 1.43 34.35
C GLU A 502 9.81 0.09 34.49
N GLU A 503 9.36 -0.98 33.85
CA GLU A 503 10.03 -2.29 33.86
C GLU A 503 11.42 -2.22 33.21
N HIS A 504 12.47 -2.74 33.87
CA HIS A 504 13.87 -2.64 33.41
C HIS A 504 14.24 -3.74 32.42
#